data_AF-A0A956YWQ3-F1
#
_entry.id   AF-A0A956YWQ3-F1
#
_cell.length_a   1.000
_cell.length_b   1.000
_cell.length_c   1.000
_cell.angle_alpha   90.00
_cell.angle_beta   90.00
_cell.angle_gamma   90.00
#
_symmetry.space_group_name_H-M   'P 1'
#
loop_
_entity.id
_entity.type
_entity.pdbx_description
1 polymer ?
#
loop_
_entity_poly.entity_id
_entity_poly.type
_entity_poly.pdbx_seq_one_letter_code
_entity_poly.pdbx_strand_id
1 'polypeptide(L)' 'SIKRMLDAGLIIESDDRPDPALDDERRRYYRLTSFGERVARAEAARIARLLQAAQSKRLMGGASG' A
#
# COMPACT_ATOMS: atom_id res chain seq x y z
N SER A 1 11.35 -5.10 -2.86
CA SER A 1 10.06 -5.03 -2.15
C SER A 1 8.95 -5.75 -2.93
N ILE A 2 8.74 -5.40 -4.21
CA ILE A 2 7.72 -6.00 -5.11
C ILE A 2 7.81 -7.53 -5.22
N LYS A 3 9.01 -8.09 -5.44
CA LYS A 3 9.20 -9.55 -5.50
C LYS A 3 8.61 -10.29 -4.29
N ARG A 4 8.84 -9.79 -3.08
CA ARG A 4 8.26 -10.40 -1.87
C ARG A 4 6.72 -10.32 -1.83
N MET A 5 6.14 -9.26 -2.38
CA MET A 5 4.67 -9.13 -2.46
C MET A 5 4.07 -10.06 -3.52
N LEU A 6 4.78 -10.30 -4.62
CA LEU A 6 4.44 -11.34 -5.61
C LEU A 6 4.55 -12.74 -4.99
N ASP A 7 5.70 -13.05 -4.38
CA ASP A 7 5.96 -14.34 -3.73
C ASP A 7 4.94 -14.63 -2.61
N ALA A 8 4.46 -13.59 -1.92
CA ALA A 8 3.44 -13.68 -0.89
C ALA A 8 1.98 -13.62 -1.42
N GLY A 9 1.77 -13.53 -2.73
CA GLY A 9 0.44 -13.49 -3.35
C GLY A 9 -0.37 -12.24 -3.04
N LEU A 10 0.27 -11.16 -2.60
CA LEU A 10 -0.40 -9.88 -2.28
C LEU A 10 -0.69 -9.07 -3.55
N ILE A 11 0.14 -9.19 -4.56
CA ILE A 11 -0.01 -8.52 -5.85
C ILE A 11 0.17 -9.51 -7.00
N ILE A 12 -0.35 -9.16 -8.16
CA ILE A 12 -0.10 -9.84 -9.44
C ILE A 12 0.29 -8.82 -10.49
N GLU A 13 1.05 -9.25 -11.50
CA GLU A 13 1.27 -8.45 -12.71
C GLU A 13 -0.08 -8.21 -13.42
N SER A 14 -0.25 -7.00 -13.93
CA SER A 14 -1.46 -6.56 -14.60
C SER A 14 -1.15 -6.27 -16.06
N ASP A 15 -1.92 -6.88 -16.96
CA ASP A 15 -1.85 -6.60 -18.39
C ASP A 15 -2.61 -5.31 -18.76
N ASP A 16 -3.42 -4.77 -17.83
CA ASP A 16 -4.05 -3.45 -17.99
C ASP A 16 -2.97 -2.37 -18.04
N ARG A 17 -2.82 -1.79 -19.24
CA ARG A 17 -1.98 -0.63 -19.49
C ARG A 17 -2.82 0.63 -19.33
N PRO A 18 -2.36 1.64 -18.57
CA PRO A 18 -2.94 2.98 -18.65
C PRO A 18 -2.75 3.55 -20.06
N ASP A 19 -3.46 4.65 -20.35
CA ASP A 19 -3.46 5.33 -21.66
C ASP A 19 -2.08 5.33 -22.34
N PRO A 20 -1.97 4.89 -23.61
CA PRO A 20 -0.73 4.87 -24.38
C PRO A 20 0.06 6.19 -24.35
N ALA A 21 -0.60 7.33 -24.14
CA ALA A 21 0.05 8.64 -24.03
C ALA A 21 0.91 8.80 -22.75
N LEU A 22 0.72 7.95 -21.74
CA LEU A 22 1.49 7.89 -20.50
C LEU A 22 2.35 6.63 -20.40
N ASP A 23 2.36 5.80 -21.45
CA ASP A 23 2.98 4.49 -21.45
C ASP A 23 4.49 4.60 -21.68
N ASP A 24 5.25 4.04 -20.72
CA ASP A 24 6.68 3.78 -20.85
C ASP A 24 6.82 2.27 -21.07
N GLU A 25 7.33 1.88 -22.24
CA GLU A 25 7.40 0.50 -22.74
C GLU A 25 8.07 -0.50 -21.78
N ARG A 26 8.73 -0.02 -20.71
CA ARG A 26 9.44 -0.86 -19.74
C ARG A 26 8.72 -1.06 -18.41
N ARG A 27 7.56 -0.43 -18.17
CA ARG A 27 6.87 -0.52 -16.87
C ARG A 27 5.95 -1.72 -16.77
N ARG A 28 6.25 -2.61 -15.82
CA ARG A 28 5.34 -3.66 -15.36
C ARG A 28 4.35 -3.07 -14.37
N TYR A 29 3.06 -3.22 -14.67
CA TYR A 29 1.98 -2.80 -13.77
C TYR A 29 1.61 -3.95 -12.83
N TYR A 30 1.19 -3.59 -11.62
CA TYR A 30 0.78 -4.55 -10.60
C TYR A 30 -0.54 -4.10 -9.99
N ARG A 31 -1.39 -5.07 -9.67
CA ARG A 31 -2.63 -4.84 -8.91
C ARG A 31 -2.68 -5.73 -7.69
N LEU A 32 -3.43 -5.31 -6.67
CA LEU A 32 -3.68 -6.13 -5.49
C LEU A 32 -4.52 -7.36 -5.88
N THR A 33 -4.22 -8.50 -5.27
CA THR A 33 -5.14 -9.63 -5.24
C THR A 33 -6.24 -9.36 -4.20
N SER A 34 -7.32 -10.13 -4.19
CA SER A 34 -8.32 -10.05 -3.11
C SER A 34 -7.70 -10.34 -1.73
N PHE A 35 -6.67 -11.19 -1.68
CA PHE A 35 -5.90 -11.41 -0.45
C PHE A 35 -5.08 -10.18 -0.07
N GLY A 36 -4.35 -9.60 -1.04
CA GLY A 36 -3.59 -8.38 -0.84
C GLY A 36 -4.44 -7.20 -0.38
N GLU A 37 -5.65 -7.05 -0.93
CA GLU A 37 -6.59 -6.01 -0.50
C GLU A 37 -7.02 -6.20 0.95
N ARG A 38 -7.34 -7.42 1.37
CA ARG A 38 -7.67 -7.73 2.77
C ARG A 38 -6.51 -7.43 3.71
N VAL A 39 -5.28 -7.78 3.31
CA VAL A 39 -4.06 -7.49 4.09
C VAL A 39 -3.84 -5.98 4.18
N ALA A 40 -3.96 -5.24 3.07
CA ALA A 40 -3.81 -3.80 3.05
C ALA A 40 -4.82 -3.11 3.96
N ARG A 41 -6.10 -3.54 3.94
CA ARG A 41 -7.14 -3.04 4.86
C ARG A 41 -6.80 -3.34 6.32
N ALA A 42 -6.29 -4.53 6.62
CA ALA A 42 -5.89 -4.90 7.98
C ALA A 42 -4.72 -4.06 8.49
N GLU A 43 -3.71 -3.82 7.64
CA GLU A 43 -2.56 -2.96 7.97
C GLU A 43 -2.98 -1.50 8.15
N ALA A 44 -3.87 -0.97 7.30
CA ALA A 44 -4.43 0.36 7.47
C ALA A 44 -5.14 0.51 8.83
N ALA A 45 -5.97 -0.48 9.20
CA ALA A 45 -6.63 -0.49 10.50
C ALA A 45 -5.64 -0.59 11.67
N ARG A 46 -4.55 -1.35 11.51
CA ARG A 46 -3.47 -1.44 12.50
C ARG A 46 -2.77 -0.09 12.70
N ILE A 47 -2.43 0.59 11.61
CA ILE A 47 -1.82 1.92 11.63
C ILE A 47 -2.75 2.93 12.30
N ALA A 48 -4.04 2.92 11.96
CA ALA A 48 -5.03 3.80 12.60
C ALA A 48 -5.07 3.61 14.13
N ARG A 49 -5.04 2.36 14.61
CA ARG A 49 -4.97 2.07 16.05
C ARG A 49 -3.68 2.56 16.69
N LEU A 50 -2.55 2.44 16.01
CA LEU A 50 -1.28 2.96 16.51
C LEU A 50 -1.28 4.49 16.60
N LEU A 51 -1.85 5.17 15.60
CA LEU A 51 -2.01 6.62 15.62
C LEU A 51 -2.93 7.07 16.76
N GLN A 52 -4.06 6.37 16.98
CA GLN A 52 -4.93 6.63 18.12
C GLN A 52 -4.18 6.49 19.45
N ALA A 53 -3.41 5.41 19.61
CA ALA A 53 -2.61 5.20 20.82
C ALA A 53 -1.54 6.28 21.02
N ALA A 54 -0.88 6.73 19.95
CA ALA A 54 0.09 7.82 20.00
C ALA A 54 -0.57 9.15 20.38
N GLN A 55 -1.75 9.45 19.82
CA GLN A 55 -2.53 10.64 20.15
C GLN A 55 -2.98 10.65 21.61
N SER A 56 -3.51 9.53 22.11
CA SER A 56 -3.94 9.38 23.51
C SER A 56 -2.79 9.58 24.50
N LYS A 57 -1.57 9.18 24.10
CA LYS A 57 -0.35 9.38 24.89
C LYS A 57 0.29 10.75 24.67
N ARG A 58 -0.31 11.65 23.89
CA ARG A 58 0.23 12.97 23.50
C ARG A 58 1.63 12.89 22.87
N LEU A 59 1.93 11.78 22.19
CA LEU A 59 3.21 11.57 21.51
C LEU A 59 3.28 12.25 20.13
N MET A 60 2.15 12.78 19.64
CA MET A 60 2.05 13.47 18.36
C MET A 60 2.43 14.97 18.45
N GLY A 61 2.92 15.44 19.61
CA GLY A 61 3.31 16.84 19.84
C GLY A 61 4.76 17.12 19.47
N GLY A 62 4.99 17.65 18.26
CA GLY A 62 6.31 18.03 17.77
C GLY A 62 6.33 18.53 16.32
N ALA A 63 5.29 19.26 15.90
CA ALA A 63 5.31 20.09 14.69
C ALA A 63 4.35 21.27 14.89
N SER A 64 4.52 22.00 15.99
CA SER A 64 4.00 23.36 16.10
C SER A 64 4.99 24.27 15.39
N GLY A 65 4.64 24.68 14.17
CA GLY A 65 4.99 26.01 13.69
C GLY A 65 4.01 27.03 14.26
#